data_AF-A0A6L5ZDE8-F1
#
_entry.id   AF-A0A6L5ZDE8-F1
#
_cell.length_a   1.000
_cell.length_b   1.000
_cell.length_c   1.000
_cell.angle_alpha   90.00
_cell.angle_beta   90.00
_cell.angle_gamma   90.00
#
_symmetry.space_group_name_H-M   'P 1'
#
loop_
_entity.id
_entity.type
_entity.pdbx_description
1 polymer ?
#
loop_
_entity_poly.entity_id
_entity_poly.type
_entity_poly.pdbx_seq_one_letter_code
_entity_poly.pdbx_strand_id
1 'polypeptide(L)' 'MSATRDSLRNLRKRRIPAWWQDAKLGIFVHWTPAAVPAFAPVDDEIGDLLQSDRVNPLQYVPYTEWYENSLRFPS' A
#
# COMPACT_ATOMS: atom_id res chain seq x y z
N MET A 1 17.26 8.35 -24.48
CA MET A 1 16.85 7.07 -23.85
C MET A 1 18.01 6.22 -23.29
N SER A 2 19.30 6.44 -23.62
CA SER A 2 20.40 5.62 -23.04
C SER A 2 20.77 6.04 -21.61
N ALA A 3 20.84 7.36 -21.34
CA ALA A 3 21.25 7.90 -20.03
C ALA A 3 20.42 7.35 -18.85
N THR A 4 19.09 7.25 -18.98
CA THR A 4 18.22 6.67 -17.93
C THR A 4 18.54 5.19 -17.66
N ARG A 5 18.81 4.41 -18.71
CA ARG A 5 19.19 2.99 -18.56
C ARG A 5 20.56 2.84 -17.88
N ASP A 6 21.48 3.75 -18.18
CA ASP A 6 22.80 3.81 -17.53
C ASP A 6 22.70 4.18 -16.05
N SER A 7 21.87 5.16 -15.69
CA SER A 7 21.57 5.50 -14.30
C SER A 7 20.97 4.32 -13.54
N LEU A 8 19.99 3.61 -14.13
CA LEU A 8 19.39 2.43 -13.50
C LEU A 8 20.40 1.28 -13.31
N ARG A 9 21.28 1.04 -14.28
CA ARG A 9 22.38 0.08 -14.15
C ARG A 9 23.31 0.44 -12.99
N ASN A 10 23.59 1.72 -12.80
CA ASN A 10 24.44 2.17 -11.69
C ASN A 10 23.74 2.00 -10.34
N LEU A 11 22.47 2.38 -10.22
CA LEU A 11 21.69 2.26 -8.98
C LEU A 11 21.56 0.80 -8.51
N ARG A 12 21.41 -0.15 -9.44
CA ARG A 12 21.33 -1.59 -9.12
C ARG A 12 22.59 -2.17 -8.50
N LYS A 13 23.74 -1.50 -8.60
CA LYS A 13 25.00 -1.93 -7.97
C LYS A 13 25.04 -1.64 -6.47
N ARG A 14 24.15 -0.77 -5.95
CA ARG A 14 24.12 -0.42 -4.52
C ARG A 14 23.66 -1.63 -3.72
N ARG A 15 24.54 -2.15 -2.86
CA ARG A 15 24.19 -3.18 -1.89
C ARG A 15 23.29 -2.58 -0.80
N ILE A 16 22.41 -3.41 -0.25
CA ILE A 16 21.62 -3.05 0.93
C ILE A 16 22.60 -2.75 2.09
N PRO A 17 22.49 -1.61 2.79
CA PRO A 17 23.36 -1.29 3.92
C PRO A 17 23.31 -2.35 5.02
N ALA A 18 24.46 -2.63 5.67
CA ALA A 18 24.56 -3.65 6.73
C ALA A 18 23.57 -3.40 7.86
N TRP A 19 23.46 -2.15 8.34
CA TRP A 19 22.53 -1.78 9.42
C TRP A 19 21.06 -2.14 9.10
N TRP A 20 20.64 -1.98 7.83
CA TRP A 20 19.28 -2.33 7.40
C TRP A 20 19.09 -3.84 7.35
N GLN A 21 20.11 -4.56 6.86
CA GLN A 21 20.09 -6.02 6.86
C GLN A 21 20.06 -6.57 8.29
N ASP A 22 20.77 -5.95 9.24
CA ASP A 22 20.92 -6.42 10.61
C ASP A 22 19.75 -6.05 11.52
N ALA A 23 18.97 -5.02 11.20
CA ALA A 23 17.89 -4.52 12.07
C ALA A 23 16.76 -5.53 12.32
N LYS A 24 16.37 -6.34 11.32
CA LYS A 24 15.32 -7.39 11.31
C LYS A 24 13.88 -6.98 11.66
N LEU A 25 13.70 -5.92 12.44
CA LEU A 25 12.41 -5.41 12.91
C LEU A 25 12.36 -3.90 12.73
N GLY A 26 11.28 -3.41 12.14
CA GLY A 26 10.98 -1.99 12.02
C GLY A 26 9.52 -1.73 12.36
N ILE A 27 9.23 -0.52 12.85
CA ILE A 27 7.86 -0.07 13.10
C ILE A 27 7.42 0.80 11.94
N PHE A 28 6.27 0.48 11.36
CA PHE A 28 5.65 1.31 10.33
C PHE A 28 4.39 1.98 10.88
N VAL A 29 4.27 3.28 10.64
CA VAL A 29 3.16 4.10 11.14
C VAL A 29 2.42 4.70 9.93
N HIS A 30 1.18 4.25 9.72
CA HIS A 30 0.23 4.94 8.85
C HIS A 30 -0.56 5.95 9.68
N TRP A 31 -0.30 7.23 9.44
CA TRP A 31 -1.02 8.31 10.11
C TRP A 31 -1.47 9.34 9.07
N THR A 32 -2.77 9.31 8.77
CA THR A 32 -3.42 10.14 7.76
C THR A 32 -4.72 10.72 8.34
N PRO A 33 -5.39 11.69 7.69
CA PRO A 33 -6.70 12.17 8.16
C PRO A 33 -7.75 11.07 8.32
N ALA A 34 -7.62 9.95 7.59
CA ALA A 34 -8.51 8.81 7.73
C ALA A 34 -8.38 8.09 9.10
N ALA A 35 -7.32 8.37 9.86
CA ALA A 35 -7.22 7.94 11.26
C ALA A 35 -8.22 8.64 12.19
N VAL A 36 -8.86 9.74 11.75
CA VAL A 36 -9.93 10.41 12.49
C VAL A 36 -11.23 9.60 12.46
N PRO A 37 -11.79 9.22 11.29
CA PRO A 37 -12.94 8.32 11.23
C PRO A 37 -12.59 6.89 11.65
N ALA A 38 -11.33 6.45 11.44
CA ALA A 38 -10.81 5.15 11.86
C ALA A 38 -11.71 3.96 11.46
N PHE A 39 -12.28 4.02 10.25
CA PHE A 39 -13.27 3.06 9.79
C PHE A 39 -12.90 2.42 8.45
N ALA A 40 -13.08 1.12 8.37
CA ALA A 40 -13.11 0.32 7.14
C ALA A 40 -13.92 -0.97 7.42
N PRO A 41 -14.60 -1.55 6.41
CA PRO A 41 -15.15 -2.90 6.52
C PRO A 41 -14.06 -3.93 6.83
N VAL A 42 -14.41 -5.04 7.49
CA VAL A 42 -13.42 -6.07 7.91
C VAL A 42 -13.81 -7.48 7.46
N ASP A 43 -14.77 -7.57 6.55
CA ASP A 43 -15.37 -8.84 6.14
C ASP A 43 -14.44 -9.68 5.25
N ASP A 44 -13.61 -9.02 4.43
CA ASP A 44 -12.78 -9.66 3.42
C ASP A 44 -11.33 -9.13 3.46
N GLU A 45 -10.38 -10.00 3.16
CA GLU A 45 -9.00 -9.58 2.90
C GLU A 45 -8.87 -8.93 1.51
N ILE A 46 -7.93 -7.98 1.37
CA ILE A 46 -7.72 -7.26 0.10
C ILE A 46 -7.41 -8.20 -1.07
N GLY A 47 -6.69 -9.31 -0.81
CA GLY A 47 -6.29 -10.27 -1.83
C GLY A 47 -7.50 -10.98 -2.43
N ASP A 48 -8.43 -11.41 -1.57
CA ASP A 48 -9.64 -12.12 -1.96
C ASP A 48 -10.65 -11.17 -2.61
N LEU A 49 -10.79 -9.96 -2.04
CA LEU A 49 -11.65 -8.91 -2.55
C LEU A 49 -11.33 -8.54 -4.01
N LEU A 50 -10.04 -8.38 -4.33
CA LEU A 50 -9.57 -8.04 -5.68
C LEU A 50 -9.74 -9.17 -6.69
N GLN A 51 -9.89 -10.41 -6.22
CA GLN A 51 -10.14 -11.59 -7.05
C GLN A 51 -11.64 -11.95 -7.13
N SER A 52 -12.49 -11.27 -6.35
CA SER A 52 -13.91 -11.55 -6.28
C SER A 52 -14.68 -10.99 -7.48
N ASP A 53 -15.85 -11.57 -7.75
CA ASP A 53 -16.81 -11.06 -8.74
C ASP A 53 -17.65 -9.87 -8.21
N ARG A 54 -17.27 -9.28 -7.07
CA ARG A 54 -18.01 -8.16 -6.50
C ARG A 54 -17.96 -6.95 -7.42
N VAL A 55 -19.08 -6.26 -7.55
CA VAL A 55 -19.11 -4.94 -8.17
C VAL A 55 -18.43 -3.96 -7.23
N ASN A 56 -17.47 -3.18 -7.75
CA ASN A 56 -16.69 -2.20 -6.99
C ASN A 56 -15.99 -2.80 -5.75
N PRO A 57 -15.09 -3.78 -5.92
CA PRO A 57 -14.42 -4.42 -4.79
C PRO A 57 -13.69 -3.38 -3.94
N LEU A 58 -13.08 -2.37 -4.57
CA LEU A 58 -12.34 -1.30 -3.90
C LEU A 58 -13.16 -0.43 -2.91
N GLN A 59 -14.49 -0.55 -2.90
CA GLN A 59 -15.36 0.09 -1.90
C GLN A 59 -15.26 -0.57 -0.51
N TYR A 60 -14.86 -1.84 -0.46
CA TYR A 60 -14.88 -2.67 0.75
C TYR A 60 -13.49 -3.03 1.25
N VAL A 61 -12.46 -2.28 0.83
CA VAL A 61 -11.08 -2.55 1.25
C VAL A 61 -10.94 -2.39 2.76
N PRO A 62 -10.29 -3.33 3.47
CA PRO A 62 -10.16 -3.29 4.93
C PRO A 62 -9.07 -2.34 5.42
N TYR A 63 -8.83 -1.25 4.69
CA TYR A 63 -7.74 -0.30 4.90
C TYR A 63 -8.30 1.08 5.19
N THR A 64 -8.14 1.53 6.44
CA THR A 64 -8.67 2.81 6.88
C THR A 64 -8.06 3.97 6.11
N GLU A 65 -6.80 3.88 5.69
CA GLU A 65 -6.14 4.89 4.87
C GLU A 65 -6.77 5.06 3.47
N TRP A 66 -7.63 4.14 3.04
CA TRP A 66 -8.43 4.22 1.82
C TRP A 66 -9.85 4.77 2.05
N TYR A 67 -10.14 5.34 3.22
CA TYR A 67 -11.47 5.86 3.57
C TYR A 67 -12.03 6.83 2.51
N GLU A 68 -11.22 7.78 2.01
CA GLU A 68 -11.67 8.71 0.97
C GLU A 68 -12.04 8.00 -0.33
N ASN A 69 -11.28 6.99 -0.76
CA ASN A 69 -11.61 6.20 -1.95
C ASN A 69 -12.93 5.47 -1.77
N SER A 70 -13.16 4.90 -0.60
CA SER A 70 -14.38 4.16 -0.27
C SER A 70 -15.63 5.06 -0.33
N LEU A 71 -15.50 6.33 0.06
CA LEU A 71 -16.58 7.33 -0.03
C LEU A 71 -16.93 7.78 -1.46
N ARG A 72 -16.06 7.54 -2.44
CA ARG A 72 -16.30 7.94 -3.84
C ARG A 72 -17.24 6.99 -4.57
N PHE A 73 -17.48 5.80 -4.04
CA PHE A 73 -18.42 4.86 -4.64
C PHE A 73 -19.85 5.32 -4.36
N PRO A 74 -20.72 5.36 -5.40
CA PRO A 74 -22.11 5.74 -5.21
C PRO A 74 -22.84 4.72 -4.32
N SER A 75 -23.77 5.22 -3.51
CA SER A 75 -24.71 4.43 -2.71
C SER A 75 -25.79 3.78 -3.58
#